data_AF-A0A0P0N4P7-F1
#
_entry.id   AF-A0A0P0N4P7-F1
#
_cell.length_a   1.000
_cell.length_b   1.000
_cell.length_c   1.000
_cell.angle_alpha   90.00
_cell.angle_beta   90.00
_cell.angle_gamma   90.00
#
_symmetry.space_group_name_H-M   'P 1'
#
loop_
_entity.id
_entity.type
_entity.pdbx_description
1 polymer ?
#
loop_
_entity_poly.entity_id
_entity_poly.type
_entity_poly.pdbx_seq_one_letter_code
_entity_poly.pdbx_strand_id
1 'polypeptide(L)'
;MSLEAGAKTTYDIKVLTENAILIDRDVIVDIYTGFEKVLRFVGGLLYTASKRAGKLTAERLEKKGILNRENALDLLFWSFTAAGYADRVEIVDVKMGKKDTEVELRLIGTLLGSRLKGRKRPVDQPLAGYIAGWLEHVYGHRVDARETKCAAKGDDSCIFNVKIHGRVGELAKAVGRIYKRTEHTHSLIG
;
A
#
# COMPACT_ATOMS: atom_id res chain seq x y z
N MET A 1 13.67 -39.66 -24.64
CA MET A 1 13.27 -38.25 -24.44
C MET A 1 12.89 -38.11 -22.97
N SER A 2 13.88 -37.84 -22.12
CA SER A 2 13.64 -37.60 -20.70
C SER A 2 13.34 -36.11 -20.53
N LEU A 3 12.16 -35.80 -19.99
CA LEU A 3 11.87 -34.50 -19.42
C LEU A 3 12.75 -34.36 -18.18
N GLU A 4 13.82 -33.59 -18.27
CA GLU A 4 14.59 -33.20 -17.09
C GLU A 4 13.69 -32.36 -16.19
N ALA A 5 13.55 -32.82 -14.95
CA ALA A 5 12.81 -32.15 -13.91
C ALA A 5 13.40 -30.75 -13.69
N GLY A 6 12.65 -29.73 -14.10
CA GLY A 6 12.98 -28.34 -13.83
C GLY A 6 13.26 -28.14 -12.34
N ALA A 7 14.33 -27.40 -12.04
CA ALA A 7 14.79 -27.12 -10.69
C ALA A 7 13.63 -26.69 -9.79
N LYS A 8 13.40 -27.44 -8.71
CA LYS A 8 12.51 -27.03 -7.62
C LYS A 8 13.21 -25.89 -6.87
N THR A 9 12.97 -24.66 -7.31
CA THR A 9 13.35 -23.50 -6.51
C THR A 9 12.48 -23.50 -5.25
N THR A 10 13.08 -23.86 -4.12
CA THR A 10 12.40 -23.84 -2.83
C THR A 10 12.49 -22.41 -2.29
N TYR A 11 11.35 -21.72 -2.19
CA TYR A 11 11.28 -20.38 -1.62
C TYR A 11 10.76 -20.45 -0.19
N ASP A 12 11.54 -19.95 0.77
CA ASP A 12 11.08 -19.71 2.13
C ASP A 12 10.28 -18.41 2.19
N ILE A 13 8.95 -18.53 2.07
CA ILE A 13 8.03 -17.39 2.22
C ILE A 13 7.62 -17.28 3.69
N LYS A 14 8.10 -16.25 4.38
CA LYS A 14 7.67 -15.92 5.75
C LYS A 14 6.61 -14.82 5.69
N VAL A 15 5.39 -15.13 6.12
CA VAL A 15 4.27 -14.17 6.22
C VAL A 15 3.99 -13.84 7.68
N LEU A 16 3.67 -12.57 7.96
CA LEU A 16 3.29 -12.11 9.31
C LEU A 16 1.90 -12.62 9.72
N THR A 17 1.09 -13.05 8.75
CA THR A 17 -0.26 -13.55 8.99
C THR A 17 -0.42 -14.91 8.33
N GLU A 18 -0.80 -15.91 9.11
CA GLU A 18 -1.05 -17.28 8.64
C GLU A 18 -2.19 -17.38 7.61
N ASN A 19 -3.04 -16.34 7.53
CA ASN A 19 -4.17 -16.25 6.60
C ASN A 19 -3.88 -15.32 5.41
N ALA A 20 -2.63 -15.31 4.93
CA ALA A 20 -2.26 -14.59 3.70
C ALA A 20 -2.24 -15.55 2.51
N ILE A 21 -2.63 -15.05 1.34
CA ILE A 21 -2.52 -15.77 0.07
C ILE A 21 -1.57 -15.01 -0.85
N LEU A 22 -0.74 -15.75 -1.59
CA LEU A 22 0.09 -15.19 -2.65
C LEU A 22 -0.70 -15.25 -3.96
N ILE A 23 -0.87 -14.09 -4.60
CA ILE A 23 -1.55 -13.98 -5.89
C ILE A 23 -0.62 -13.22 -6.85
N ASP A 24 -0.61 -13.64 -8.11
CA ASP A 24 0.09 -12.91 -9.17
C ASP A 24 -0.46 -11.47 -9.30
N ARG A 25 0.45 -10.52 -9.49
CA ARG A 25 0.09 -9.09 -9.59
C ARG A 25 -0.86 -8.81 -10.74
N ASP A 26 -0.69 -9.50 -11.86
CA ASP A 26 -1.48 -9.24 -13.07
C ASP A 26 -2.90 -9.77 -12.90
N VAL A 27 -3.10 -10.84 -12.11
CA VAL A 27 -4.44 -11.30 -11.70
C VAL A 27 -5.20 -10.22 -10.94
N ILE A 28 -4.55 -9.52 -10.00
CA ILE A 28 -5.18 -8.42 -9.24
C ILE A 28 -5.54 -7.25 -10.18
N VAL A 29 -4.67 -6.95 -11.15
CA VAL A 29 -4.88 -5.86 -12.12
C VAL A 29 -6.06 -6.18 -13.06
N ASP A 30 -6.18 -7.43 -13.48
CA ASP A 30 -7.29 -7.89 -14.32
C ASP A 30 -8.62 -7.90 -13.56
N ILE A 31 -8.62 -8.37 -12.31
CA ILE A 31 -9.80 -8.30 -11.44
C ILE A 31 -10.25 -6.85 -11.28
N TYR A 32 -9.32 -5.93 -10.97
CA TYR A 32 -9.62 -4.51 -10.84
C TYR A 32 -10.22 -3.94 -12.14
N THR A 33 -9.60 -4.24 -13.29
CA THR A 33 -10.09 -3.78 -14.61
C THR A 33 -11.47 -4.34 -14.94
N GLY A 34 -11.75 -5.59 -14.54
CA GLY A 34 -13.07 -6.19 -14.64
C GLY A 34 -14.11 -5.40 -13.84
N PHE A 35 -13.79 -5.03 -12.59
CA PHE A 35 -14.67 -4.20 -11.77
C PHE A 35 -14.90 -2.81 -12.37
N GLU A 36 -13.87 -2.16 -12.93
CA GLU A 36 -14.04 -0.84 -13.56
C GLU A 36 -15.01 -0.87 -14.76
N LYS A 37 -15.03 -1.95 -15.53
CA LYS A 37 -15.91 -2.11 -16.70
C LYS A 37 -17.39 -2.23 -16.30
N VAL A 38 -17.66 -2.85 -15.15
CA VAL A 38 -19.03 -3.13 -14.69
C VAL A 38 -19.55 -2.04 -13.75
N LEU A 39 -18.69 -1.46 -12.92
CA LEU A 39 -19.08 -0.55 -11.85
C LEU A 39 -18.61 0.88 -12.12
N ARG A 40 -19.57 1.78 -12.32
CA ARG A 40 -19.34 3.21 -12.54
C ARG A 40 -18.67 3.94 -11.34
N PHE A 41 -18.72 3.36 -10.13
CA PHE A 41 -18.22 3.95 -8.87
C PHE A 41 -17.22 3.07 -8.09
N VAL A 42 -16.45 2.24 -8.80
CA VAL A 42 -15.52 1.26 -8.22
C VAL A 42 -14.51 1.84 -7.21
N GLY A 43 -13.95 3.03 -7.47
CA GLY A 43 -12.92 3.61 -6.61
C GLY A 43 -13.39 3.91 -5.17
N GLY A 44 -14.62 4.41 -5.01
CA GLY A 44 -15.19 4.68 -3.68
C GLY A 44 -15.48 3.39 -2.91
N LEU A 45 -16.03 2.38 -3.60
CA LEU A 45 -16.29 1.06 -3.03
C LEU A 45 -14.99 0.41 -2.55
N LEU A 46 -13.97 0.38 -3.41
CA LEU A 46 -12.67 -0.22 -3.09
C LEU A 46 -11.92 0.55 -2.00
N TYR A 47 -12.05 1.88 -1.93
CA TYR A 47 -11.54 2.67 -0.81
C TYR A 47 -12.17 2.22 0.50
N THR A 48 -13.50 2.13 0.58
CA THR A 48 -14.20 1.73 1.80
C THR A 48 -13.87 0.29 2.21
N ALA A 49 -13.84 -0.64 1.25
CA ALA A 49 -13.46 -2.02 1.50
C ALA A 49 -12.02 -2.12 2.03
N SER A 50 -11.09 -1.42 1.38
CA SER A 50 -9.67 -1.44 1.78
C SER A 50 -9.43 -0.71 3.10
N LYS A 51 -10.22 0.32 3.44
CA LYS A 51 -10.19 0.96 4.75
C LYS A 51 -10.60 -0.01 5.86
N ARG A 52 -11.62 -0.83 5.65
CA ARG A 52 -11.96 -1.90 6.60
C ARG A 52 -10.84 -2.93 6.69
N ALA A 53 -10.24 -3.31 5.57
CA ALA A 53 -9.13 -4.27 5.53
C ALA A 53 -7.89 -3.76 6.30
N GLY A 54 -7.47 -2.51 6.06
CA GLY A 54 -6.33 -1.90 6.76
C GLY A 54 -6.54 -1.84 8.27
N LYS A 55 -7.76 -1.47 8.71
CA LYS A 55 -8.14 -1.48 10.13
C LYS A 55 -8.08 -2.88 10.74
N LEU A 56 -8.67 -3.87 10.05
CA LEU A 56 -8.68 -5.25 10.50
C LEU A 56 -7.27 -5.84 10.60
N THR A 57 -6.39 -5.56 9.63
CA THR A 57 -5.01 -6.03 9.68
C THR A 57 -4.24 -5.40 10.83
N ALA A 58 -4.40 -4.09 11.05
CA ALA A 58 -3.77 -3.40 12.16
C ALA A 58 -4.21 -3.99 13.51
N GLU A 59 -5.53 -4.16 13.71
CA GLU A 59 -6.09 -4.78 14.91
C GLU A 59 -5.52 -6.19 15.17
N ARG A 60 -5.42 -7.02 14.13
CA ARG A 60 -4.89 -8.38 14.26
C ARG A 60 -3.40 -8.41 14.62
N LEU A 61 -2.61 -7.52 14.03
CA LEU A 61 -1.17 -7.46 14.32
C LEU A 61 -0.90 -6.87 15.70
N GLU A 62 -1.72 -5.93 16.16
CA GLU A 62 -1.64 -5.38 17.52
C GLU A 62 -1.99 -6.44 18.56
N LYS A 63 -3.06 -7.23 18.35
CA LYS A 63 -3.41 -8.36 19.23
C LYS A 63 -2.31 -9.43 19.32
N LYS A 64 -1.47 -9.54 18.30
CA LYS A 64 -0.30 -10.45 18.30
C LYS A 64 0.95 -9.83 18.93
N GLY A 65 0.90 -8.58 19.39
CA GLY A 65 2.06 -7.83 19.90
C GLY A 65 3.09 -7.45 18.82
N ILE A 66 2.74 -7.58 17.54
CA ILE A 66 3.63 -7.27 16.41
C ILE A 66 3.56 -5.78 16.08
N LEU A 67 2.35 -5.23 16.03
CA LEU A 67 2.10 -3.82 15.78
C LEU A 67 2.00 -3.05 17.09
N ASN A 68 2.68 -1.92 17.14
CA ASN A 68 2.46 -0.88 18.13
C ASN A 68 2.59 0.49 17.47
N ARG A 69 2.38 1.55 18.25
CA ARG A 69 2.42 2.92 17.74
C ARG A 69 3.79 3.32 17.16
N GLU A 70 4.88 2.81 17.73
CA GLU A 70 6.25 3.18 17.36
C GLU A 70 6.65 2.60 16.00
N ASN A 71 6.21 1.38 15.68
CA ASN A 71 6.54 0.69 14.43
C ASN A 71 5.44 0.75 13.36
N ALA A 72 4.34 1.46 13.62
CA ALA A 72 3.14 1.41 12.79
C ALA A 72 3.36 1.88 11.33
N LEU A 73 4.12 2.95 11.13
CA LEU A 73 4.46 3.42 9.78
C LEU A 73 5.40 2.46 9.07
N ASP A 74 6.40 1.97 9.80
CA ASP A 74 7.43 1.12 9.23
C ASP A 74 6.80 -0.20 8.78
N LEU A 75 5.98 -0.84 9.62
CA LEU A 75 5.27 -2.08 9.26
C LEU A 75 4.31 -1.87 8.08
N LEU A 76 3.58 -0.75 8.04
CA LEU A 76 2.68 -0.45 6.94
C LEU A 76 3.46 -0.37 5.62
N PHE A 77 4.50 0.46 5.54
CA PHE A 77 5.17 0.73 4.27
C PHE A 77 6.18 -0.35 3.88
N TRP A 78 6.80 -1.04 4.83
CA TRP A 78 7.52 -2.28 4.53
C TRP A 78 6.59 -3.36 3.98
N SER A 79 5.37 -3.48 4.50
CA SER A 79 4.40 -4.44 3.94
C SER A 79 4.04 -4.10 2.49
N PHE A 80 3.93 -2.81 2.15
CA PHE A 80 3.63 -2.38 0.78
C PHE A 80 4.76 -2.73 -0.19
N THR A 81 6.01 -2.50 0.20
CA THR A 81 7.15 -2.81 -0.67
C THR A 81 7.45 -4.30 -0.75
N ALA A 82 7.35 -5.03 0.37
CA ALA A 82 7.55 -6.47 0.42
C ALA A 82 6.46 -7.24 -0.34
N ALA A 83 5.18 -6.89 -0.14
CA ALA A 83 4.06 -7.53 -0.84
C ALA A 83 3.92 -7.06 -2.30
N GLY A 84 4.65 -6.01 -2.70
CA GLY A 84 4.69 -5.59 -4.08
C GLY A 84 3.62 -4.63 -4.53
N TYR A 85 2.99 -3.94 -3.59
CA TYR A 85 2.02 -2.89 -3.88
C TYR A 85 2.66 -1.59 -4.34
N ALA A 86 3.92 -1.36 -3.99
CA ALA A 86 4.74 -0.25 -4.48
C ALA A 86 6.22 -0.69 -4.53
N ASP A 87 7.01 -0.14 -5.45
CA ASP A 87 8.45 -0.38 -5.48
C ASP A 87 9.18 0.54 -4.48
N ARG A 88 8.65 1.75 -4.26
CA ARG A 88 9.17 2.69 -3.26
C ARG A 88 8.05 3.52 -2.64
N VAL A 89 8.17 3.77 -1.34
CA VAL A 89 7.32 4.68 -0.57
C VAL A 89 8.20 5.73 0.11
N GLU A 90 7.80 6.99 0.07
CA GLU A 90 8.49 8.10 0.72
C GLU A 90 7.48 8.98 1.47
N ILE A 91 7.81 9.34 2.71
CA ILE A 91 7.07 10.34 3.47
C ILE A 91 7.66 11.71 3.12
N VAL A 92 6.99 12.45 2.25
CA VAL A 92 7.50 13.67 1.63
C VAL A 92 7.41 14.86 2.59
N ASP A 93 6.26 15.00 3.24
CA ASP A 93 5.98 16.13 4.12
C ASP A 93 4.99 15.74 5.22
N VAL A 94 5.08 16.43 6.35
CA VAL A 94 4.14 16.33 7.47
C VAL A 94 3.83 17.71 8.00
N LYS A 95 2.58 18.15 7.84
CA LYS A 95 2.08 19.43 8.33
C LYS A 95 1.29 19.24 9.62
N MET A 96 1.72 19.96 10.65
CA MET A 96 1.04 20.00 11.95
C MET A 96 0.04 21.16 11.99
N GLY A 97 -1.24 20.84 11.93
CA GLY A 97 -2.28 21.81 12.24
C GLY A 97 -2.61 21.85 13.74
N LYS A 98 -3.59 22.68 14.09
CA LYS A 98 -4.05 22.82 15.49
C LYS A 98 -4.79 21.58 15.98
N LYS A 99 -5.54 20.91 15.09
CA LYS A 99 -6.41 19.77 15.42
C LYS A 99 -6.21 18.56 14.49
N ASP A 100 -5.30 18.68 13.54
CA ASP A 100 -5.08 17.67 12.51
C ASP A 100 -3.59 17.54 12.18
N THR A 101 -3.29 16.41 11.55
CA THR A 101 -1.98 16.08 10.98
C THR A 101 -2.19 15.73 9.52
N GLU A 102 -1.49 16.41 8.62
CA GLU A 102 -1.50 16.10 7.19
C GLU A 102 -0.15 15.50 6.80
N VAL A 103 -0.18 14.36 6.12
CA VAL A 103 1.00 13.63 5.64
C VAL A 103 0.91 13.53 4.13
N GLU A 104 1.95 13.95 3.43
CA GLU A 104 2.11 13.72 1.99
C GLU A 104 3.03 12.53 1.76
N LEU A 105 2.56 11.56 0.98
CA LEU A 105 3.30 10.36 0.61
C LEU A 105 3.54 10.35 -0.90
N ARG A 106 4.75 9.95 -1.30
CA ARG A 106 5.08 9.64 -2.70
C ARG A 106 5.32 8.15 -2.84
N LEU A 107 4.54 7.51 -3.70
CA LEU A 107 4.68 6.10 -4.03
C LEU A 107 5.09 5.96 -5.50
N ILE A 108 6.11 5.13 -5.75
CA ILE A 108 6.64 4.85 -7.08
C ILE A 108 6.45 3.37 -7.36
N GLY A 109 6.10 3.04 -8.61
CA GLY A 109 5.88 1.66 -9.02
C GLY A 109 4.67 1.02 -8.33
N THR A 110 3.61 1.79 -8.07
CA THR A 110 2.39 1.23 -7.46
C THR A 110 1.79 0.16 -8.38
N LEU A 111 1.19 -0.88 -7.80
CA LEU A 111 0.67 -2.02 -8.56
C LEU A 111 -0.25 -1.58 -9.71
N LEU A 112 -1.26 -0.76 -9.42
CA LEU A 112 -2.22 -0.30 -10.42
C LEU A 112 -1.68 0.89 -11.21
N GLY A 113 -1.09 1.89 -10.55
CA GLY A 113 -0.54 3.08 -11.20
C GLY A 113 0.54 2.78 -12.25
N SER A 114 1.38 1.76 -12.03
CA SER A 114 2.43 1.37 -12.97
C SER A 114 1.89 0.59 -14.19
N ARG A 115 0.83 -0.20 -14.02
CA ARG A 115 0.31 -1.13 -15.06
C ARG A 115 -0.85 -0.57 -15.86
N LEU A 116 -1.75 0.18 -15.22
CA LEU A 116 -2.89 0.77 -15.89
C LEU A 116 -2.48 2.10 -16.50
N LYS A 117 -2.48 2.23 -17.82
CA LYS A 117 -2.12 3.49 -18.51
C LYS A 117 -3.35 4.19 -19.11
N GLY A 118 -3.21 5.49 -19.39
CA GLY A 118 -4.24 6.28 -20.07
C GLY A 118 -5.49 6.57 -19.25
N ARG A 119 -5.40 6.50 -17.92
CA ARG A 119 -6.56 6.70 -17.03
C ARG A 119 -6.81 8.19 -16.82
N LYS A 120 -8.09 8.58 -16.78
CA LYS A 120 -8.50 9.98 -16.52
C LYS A 120 -8.47 10.35 -15.04
N ARG A 121 -8.42 9.34 -14.16
CA ARG A 121 -8.50 9.49 -12.70
C ARG A 121 -7.44 8.60 -12.04
N PRO A 122 -7.05 8.93 -10.79
CA PRO A 122 -6.19 8.06 -10.00
C PRO A 122 -6.84 6.68 -9.82
N VAL A 123 -6.05 5.62 -9.58
CA VAL A 123 -6.53 4.22 -9.52
C VAL A 123 -6.11 3.48 -8.25
N ASP A 124 -5.24 4.08 -7.43
CA ASP A 124 -4.75 3.49 -6.19
C ASP A 124 -5.65 3.86 -4.98
N GLN A 125 -6.97 4.06 -5.20
CA GLN A 125 -7.93 4.21 -4.10
C GLN A 125 -7.90 3.05 -3.08
N PRO A 126 -7.66 1.78 -3.48
CA PRO A 126 -7.46 0.71 -2.51
C PRO A 126 -6.31 1.00 -1.54
N LEU A 127 -5.15 1.46 -2.04
CA LEU A 127 -4.00 1.80 -1.17
C LEU A 127 -4.32 2.97 -0.25
N ALA A 128 -4.97 4.01 -0.76
CA ALA A 128 -5.43 5.13 0.06
C ALA A 128 -6.36 4.65 1.19
N GLY A 129 -7.34 3.80 0.85
CA GLY A 129 -8.26 3.20 1.82
C GLY A 129 -7.52 2.42 2.89
N TYR A 130 -6.61 1.52 2.49
CA TYR A 130 -5.83 0.70 3.40
C TYR A 130 -4.99 1.55 4.37
N ILE A 131 -4.29 2.57 3.87
CA ILE A 131 -3.52 3.53 4.70
C ILE A 131 -4.44 4.20 5.72
N ALA A 132 -5.60 4.71 5.29
CA ALA A 132 -6.54 5.37 6.19
C ALA A 132 -7.05 4.43 7.29
N GLY A 133 -7.38 3.19 6.94
CA GLY A 133 -7.88 2.19 7.89
C GLY A 133 -6.84 1.81 8.95
N TRP A 134 -5.61 1.56 8.49
CA TRP A 134 -4.49 1.22 9.34
C TRP A 134 -4.19 2.33 10.35
N LEU A 135 -4.03 3.58 9.88
CA LEU A 135 -3.68 4.71 10.74
C LEU A 135 -4.83 5.13 11.66
N GLU A 136 -6.09 4.94 11.24
CA GLU A 136 -7.26 5.17 12.10
C GLU A 136 -7.30 4.21 13.29
N HIS A 137 -6.91 2.94 13.08
CA HIS A 137 -6.74 1.98 14.17
C HIS A 137 -5.64 2.43 15.13
N VAL A 138 -4.44 2.66 14.60
CA VAL A 138 -3.23 2.93 15.39
C VAL A 138 -3.34 4.21 16.20
N TYR A 139 -3.88 5.29 15.61
CA TYR A 139 -3.89 6.60 16.26
C TYR A 139 -5.23 6.94 16.93
N GLY A 140 -6.25 6.10 16.79
CA GLY A 140 -7.57 6.33 17.40
C GLY A 140 -8.29 7.58 16.89
N HIS A 141 -7.86 8.14 15.77
CA HIS A 141 -8.44 9.32 15.15
C HIS A 141 -9.01 8.96 13.79
N ARG A 142 -10.09 9.63 13.38
CA ARG A 142 -10.58 9.49 12.00
C ARG A 142 -9.45 9.85 11.04
N VAL A 143 -9.25 9.02 10.01
CA VAL A 143 -8.29 9.28 8.93
C VAL A 143 -8.98 9.28 7.58
N ASP A 144 -8.69 10.31 6.79
CA ASP A 144 -9.06 10.40 5.38
C ASP A 144 -7.79 10.38 4.52
N ALA A 145 -7.72 9.51 3.51
CA ALA A 145 -6.60 9.47 2.58
C ALA A 145 -7.10 9.54 1.14
N ARG A 146 -6.36 10.21 0.27
CA ARG A 146 -6.69 10.30 -1.15
C ARG A 146 -5.44 10.35 -2.01
N GLU A 147 -5.51 9.71 -3.16
CA GLU A 147 -4.52 9.85 -4.22
C GLU A 147 -4.82 11.12 -5.04
N THR A 148 -3.84 12.01 -5.20
CA THR A 148 -3.98 13.31 -5.89
C THR A 148 -3.26 13.33 -7.24
N LYS A 149 -2.16 12.57 -7.37
CA LYS A 149 -1.43 12.31 -8.63
C LYS A 149 -1.25 10.80 -8.80
N CYS A 150 -1.20 10.32 -10.04
CA CYS A 150 -1.11 8.90 -10.34
C CYS A 150 -0.34 8.61 -11.63
N ALA A 151 0.56 7.63 -11.59
CA ALA A 151 1.27 7.16 -12.78
C ALA A 151 0.35 6.63 -13.89
N ALA A 152 -0.86 6.17 -13.54
CA ALA A 152 -1.85 5.74 -14.52
C ALA A 152 -2.41 6.90 -15.36
N LYS A 153 -2.37 8.12 -14.83
CA LYS A 153 -2.75 9.36 -15.52
C LYS A 153 -1.60 9.95 -16.34
N GLY A 154 -0.39 9.41 -16.21
CA GLY A 154 0.83 9.97 -16.78
C GLY A 154 1.61 10.91 -15.85
N ASP A 155 1.29 10.95 -14.55
CA ASP A 155 2.15 11.63 -13.56
C ASP A 155 3.43 10.80 -13.30
N ASP A 156 4.54 11.43 -12.90
CA ASP A 156 5.81 10.70 -12.66
C ASP A 156 5.74 9.70 -11.48
N SER A 157 4.82 9.94 -10.55
CA SER A 157 4.61 9.11 -9.36
C SER A 157 3.20 9.29 -8.82
N CYS A 158 2.79 8.37 -7.94
CA CYS A 158 1.53 8.48 -7.23
C CYS A 158 1.72 9.29 -5.94
N ILE A 159 0.93 10.36 -5.75
CA ILE A 159 0.99 11.20 -4.55
C ILE A 159 -0.29 10.98 -3.74
N PHE A 160 -0.13 10.73 -2.43
CA PHE A 160 -1.23 10.52 -1.51
C PHE A 160 -1.19 11.57 -0.40
N ASN A 161 -2.34 12.17 -0.12
CA ASN A 161 -2.51 13.08 1.01
C ASN A 161 -3.36 12.38 2.05
N VAL A 162 -2.79 12.23 3.25
CA VAL A 162 -3.43 11.59 4.39
C VAL A 162 -3.69 12.65 5.45
N LYS A 163 -4.96 12.81 5.85
CA LYS A 163 -5.38 13.72 6.90
C LYS A 163 -5.87 12.92 8.10
N ILE A 164 -5.17 13.03 9.21
CA ILE A 164 -5.56 12.49 10.50
C ILE A 164 -6.25 13.62 11.26
N HIS A 165 -7.50 13.42 11.67
CA HIS A 165 -8.30 14.38 12.44
C HIS A 165 -7.92 14.37 13.92
N GLY A 166 -6.62 14.42 14.17
CA GLY A 166 -5.97 14.47 15.47
C GLY A 166 -4.51 14.88 15.29
N ARG A 167 -3.94 15.48 16.33
CA ARG A 167 -2.54 15.92 16.30
C ARG A 167 -1.63 14.76 16.73
N VAL A 168 -0.82 14.27 15.79
CA VAL A 168 0.06 13.11 15.97
C VAL A 168 1.51 13.56 15.79
N GLY A 169 2.08 14.14 16.85
CA GLY A 169 3.37 14.84 16.78
C GLY A 169 4.57 13.95 16.40
N GLU A 170 4.51 12.65 16.67
CA GLU A 170 5.57 11.71 16.31
C GLU A 170 5.77 11.56 14.79
N LEU A 171 4.73 11.82 13.99
CA LEU A 171 4.80 11.75 12.53
C LEU A 171 5.74 12.79 11.93
N ALA A 172 5.97 13.92 12.61
CA ALA A 172 6.91 14.94 12.14
C ALA A 172 8.34 14.39 11.99
N LYS A 173 8.70 13.37 12.78
CA LYS A 173 10.02 12.69 12.70
C LYS A 173 10.11 11.69 11.54
N ALA A 174 9.02 11.47 10.82
CA ALA A 174 8.95 10.48 9.75
C ALA A 174 9.24 11.09 8.37
N VAL A 175 9.29 12.41 8.25
CA VAL A 175 9.64 13.12 6.99
C VAL A 175 11.00 12.63 6.49
N GLY A 176 11.08 12.29 5.21
CA GLY A 176 12.29 11.77 4.57
C GLY A 176 12.51 10.27 4.74
N ARG A 177 11.68 9.55 5.52
CA ARG A 177 11.74 8.07 5.55
C ARG A 177 11.39 7.51 4.18
N ILE A 178 12.20 6.56 3.73
CA ILE A 178 12.07 5.89 2.44
C ILE A 178 12.07 4.38 2.65
N TYR A 179 11.09 3.72 2.05
CA TYR A 179 10.95 2.27 2.01
C TYR A 179 11.10 1.83 0.56
N LYS A 180 11.91 0.81 0.30
CA LYS A 180 12.14 0.30 -1.05
C LYS A 180 11.92 -1.20 -1.05
N ARG A 181 11.41 -1.72 -2.15
CA ARG A 181 11.41 -3.15 -2.38
C ARG A 181 12.85 -3.63 -2.45
N THR A 182 13.21 -4.59 -1.61
CA THR A 182 14.50 -5.26 -1.73
C THR A 182 14.49 -6.08 -3.01
N GLU A 183 15.43 -5.82 -3.91
CA GLU A 183 15.63 -6.67 -5.08
C GLU A 183 16.11 -8.03 -4.58
N HIS A 184 15.25 -9.04 -4.67
CA HIS A 184 15.75 -10.39 -4.83
C HIS A 184 16.23 -10.47 -6.27
N THR A 185 17.53 -10.36 -6.47
CA THR A 185 18.21 -10.59 -7.75
C THR A 185 17.89 -12.00 -8.23
N HIS A 186 16.81 -12.13 -9.01
CA HIS A 186 16.62 -13.30 -9.83
C HIS A 186 17.33 -13.03 -11.15
N SER A 187 18.62 -13.39 -11.15
CA SER A 187 19.32 -13.67 -12.39
C SER A 187 18.64 -14.90 -13.00
N LEU A 188 17.67 -14.68 -13.88
CA LEU A 188 17.28 -15.69 -14.85
C LEU A 188 18.43 -15.74 -15.87
N ILE A 189 19.47 -16.50 -15.54
CA ILE A 189 20.55 -16.88 -16.45
C ILE A 189 20.29 -18.34 -16.82
N GLY A 190 20.19 -18.59 -18.13
CA GLY A 190 20.20 -19.93 -18.73
C GLY A 190 18.92 -20.25 -19.45
#